data_AF-A0A7V5IGM7-F1
#
_entry.id   AF-A0A7V5IGM7-F1
#
_cell.length_a   1.000
_cell.length_b   1.000
_cell.length_c   1.000
_cell.angle_alpha   90.00
_cell.angle_beta   90.00
_cell.angle_gamma   90.00
#
_symmetry.space_group_name_H-M   'P 1'
#
loop_
_entity.id
_entity.type
_entity.pdbx_description
1 polymer ?
#
loop_
_entity_poly.entity_id
_entity_poly.type
_entity_poly.pdbx_seq_one_letter_code
_entity_poly.pdbx_strand_id
1 'polypeptide(L)'
;SLRSERGYRELKDFFSYVEKNQLDPLSIKGSVEGAIGIPQFMPSNIFQYGQDGDGDGRIDLFNHTDAIFSIAYFLHAHNWEKARDEEEKKQVLLRYNRSTHYVDAVWSLTQAIENDR
;
A
#
# COMPACT_ATOMS: atom_id res chain seq x y z
N SER A 1 -19.40 -7.44 -16.52
CA SER A 1 -18.08 -7.79 -17.07
C SER A 1 -17.13 -8.05 -15.91
N LEU A 2 -16.01 -8.74 -16.12
CA LEU A 2 -15.02 -8.96 -15.04
C LEU A 2 -14.50 -7.63 -14.44
N ARG A 3 -14.48 -6.55 -15.22
CA ARG A 3 -14.10 -5.20 -14.75
C ARG A 3 -15.15 -4.61 -13.81
N SER A 4 -16.44 -4.72 -14.11
CA SER A 4 -17.51 -4.19 -13.25
C SER A 4 -17.60 -4.95 -11.92
N GLU A 5 -17.39 -6.27 -11.92
CA GLU A 5 -17.38 -7.08 -10.70
C GLU A 5 -16.17 -6.78 -9.79
N ARG A 6 -15.00 -6.51 -10.39
CA ARG A 6 -13.83 -6.08 -9.63
C ARG A 6 -14.05 -4.69 -9.03
N GLY A 7 -14.51 -3.73 -9.84
CA GLY A 7 -14.80 -2.37 -9.35
C GLY A 7 -15.82 -2.35 -8.22
N TYR A 8 -16.85 -3.21 -8.29
CA TYR A 8 -17.83 -3.33 -7.22
C TYR A 8 -17.25 -3.89 -5.91
N ARG A 9 -16.31 -4.85 -5.99
CA ARG A 9 -15.61 -5.37 -4.81
C ARG A 9 -14.72 -4.31 -4.19
N GLU A 10 -13.91 -3.61 -4.99
CA GLU A 10 -13.06 -2.52 -4.49
C GLU A 10 -13.88 -1.40 -3.85
N LEU A 11 -15.05 -1.07 -4.41
CA LEU A 11 -15.95 -0.07 -3.83
C LEU A 11 -16.49 -0.52 -2.46
N LYS A 12 -16.82 -1.81 -2.30
CA LYS A 12 -17.23 -2.36 -1.00
C LYS A 12 -16.10 -2.30 0.02
N ASP A 13 -14.91 -2.72 -0.38
CA ASP A 13 -13.74 -2.70 0.49
C ASP A 13 -13.38 -1.26 0.88
N PHE A 14 -13.60 -0.29 -0.01
CA PHE A 14 -13.48 1.13 0.28
C PHE A 14 -14.45 1.61 1.35
N PHE A 15 -15.74 1.25 1.23
CA PHE A 15 -16.73 1.61 2.26
C PHE A 15 -16.40 0.98 3.62
N SER A 16 -15.99 -0.29 3.64
CA SER A 16 -15.51 -0.95 4.86
C SER A 16 -14.31 -0.23 5.47
N TYR A 17 -13.38 0.23 4.64
CA TYR A 17 -12.20 0.98 5.07
C TYR A 17 -12.58 2.32 5.73
N VAL A 18 -13.42 3.14 5.09
CA VAL A 18 -13.79 4.45 5.65
C VAL A 18 -14.67 4.33 6.88
N GLU A 19 -15.56 3.33 6.95
CA GLU A 19 -16.38 3.06 8.14
C GLU A 19 -15.51 2.65 9.33
N LYS A 20 -14.58 1.70 9.15
CA LYS A 20 -13.68 1.24 10.20
C LYS A 20 -12.83 2.38 10.78
N ASN A 21 -12.38 3.29 9.92
CA ASN A 21 -11.49 4.39 10.29
C ASN A 21 -12.24 5.70 10.61
N GLN A 22 -13.57 5.69 10.59
CA GLN A 22 -14.42 6.86 10.84
C GLN A 22 -14.00 8.07 9.97
N LEU A 23 -13.82 7.81 8.67
CA LEU A 23 -13.41 8.78 7.67
C LEU A 23 -14.62 9.21 6.83
N ASP A 24 -14.59 10.45 6.32
CA ASP A 24 -15.55 10.88 5.31
C ASP A 24 -15.17 10.21 3.96
N PRO A 25 -16.04 9.39 3.36
CA PRO A 25 -15.77 8.78 2.06
C PRO A 25 -15.46 9.82 0.97
N LEU A 26 -16.02 11.04 1.07
CA LEU A 26 -15.80 12.09 0.08
C LEU A 26 -14.47 12.83 0.27
N SER A 27 -13.81 12.68 1.42
CA SER A 27 -12.50 13.29 1.67
C SER A 27 -11.33 12.45 1.14
N ILE A 28 -11.55 11.16 0.87
CA ILE A 28 -10.48 10.26 0.41
C ILE A 28 -10.19 10.52 -1.07
N LYS A 29 -8.94 10.89 -1.35
CA LYS A 29 -8.43 11.05 -2.71
C LYS A 29 -7.83 9.74 -3.20
N GLY A 30 -8.00 9.43 -4.48
CA GLY A 30 -7.37 8.26 -5.09
C GLY A 30 -6.98 8.49 -6.54
N SER A 31 -6.29 7.51 -7.12
CA SER A 31 -6.01 7.49 -8.55
C SER A 31 -7.29 7.29 -9.38
N VAL A 32 -7.18 7.41 -10.70
CA VAL A 32 -8.29 7.11 -11.63
C VAL A 32 -8.81 5.67 -11.47
N GLU A 33 -7.92 4.77 -11.07
CA GLU A 33 -8.19 3.36 -10.80
C GLU A 33 -8.67 3.09 -9.37
N GLY A 34 -8.66 4.09 -8.49
CA GLY A 34 -9.10 3.96 -7.09
C GLY A 34 -8.00 3.57 -6.10
N ALA A 35 -6.72 3.69 -6.46
CA ALA A 35 -5.62 3.49 -5.52
C ALA A 35 -5.52 4.65 -4.51
N ILE A 36 -5.24 4.36 -3.24
CA ILE A 36 -5.32 5.29 -2.12
C ILE A 36 -3.95 5.48 -1.45
N GLY A 37 -3.65 6.74 -1.10
CA GLY A 37 -2.54 7.12 -0.23
C GLY A 37 -1.15 7.01 -0.86
N ILE A 38 -0.13 7.26 -0.02
CA ILE A 38 1.29 7.12 -0.38
C ILE A 38 1.61 5.75 -1.02
N PRO A 39 1.09 4.61 -0.52
CA PRO A 39 1.49 3.32 -1.06
C PRO A 39 0.68 2.91 -2.31
N GLN A 40 -0.29 3.74 -2.75
CA GLN A 40 -1.17 3.46 -3.87
C GLN A 40 -1.90 2.11 -3.71
N PHE A 41 -2.46 1.86 -2.52
CA PHE A 41 -3.18 0.62 -2.23
C PHE A 41 -4.57 0.65 -2.87
N MET A 42 -4.94 -0.43 -3.56
CA MET A 42 -6.35 -0.69 -3.83
C MET A 42 -7.08 -0.93 -2.49
N PRO A 43 -8.37 -0.56 -2.35
CA PRO A 43 -9.11 -0.77 -1.12
C PRO A 43 -9.02 -2.19 -0.55
N SER A 44 -9.08 -3.20 -1.41
CA SER A 44 -8.91 -4.62 -1.02
C SER A 44 -7.54 -4.93 -0.40
N ASN A 45 -6.48 -4.21 -0.79
CA ASN A 45 -5.15 -4.31 -0.19
C ASN A 45 -5.08 -3.62 1.18
N ILE A 46 -5.84 -2.55 1.40
CA ILE A 46 -5.89 -1.87 2.71
C ILE A 46 -6.41 -2.83 3.78
N PHE A 47 -7.42 -3.63 3.45
CA PHE A 47 -7.94 -4.64 4.36
C PHE A 47 -6.92 -5.71 4.72
N GLN A 48 -6.10 -6.14 3.75
CA GLN A 48 -5.13 -7.23 3.95
C GLN A 48 -3.83 -6.78 4.59
N TYR A 49 -3.39 -5.55 4.30
CA TYR A 49 -2.03 -5.12 4.57
C TYR A 49 -1.94 -3.77 5.29
N GLY A 50 -3.02 -3.00 5.39
CA GLY A 50 -3.03 -1.74 6.11
C GLY A 50 -2.68 -1.93 7.58
N GLN A 51 -1.74 -1.12 8.07
CA GLN A 51 -1.28 -1.10 9.45
C GLN A 51 -1.47 0.30 10.05
N ASP A 52 -1.97 0.32 11.29
CA ASP A 52 -1.95 1.48 12.18
C ASP A 52 -0.53 1.55 12.76
N GLY A 53 0.31 2.38 12.15
CA GLY A 53 1.73 2.46 12.43
C GLY A 53 2.06 3.41 13.57
N ASP A 54 1.24 4.45 13.77
CA ASP A 54 1.41 5.42 14.86
C ASP A 54 0.55 5.13 16.11
N GLY A 55 -0.35 4.15 16.04
CA GLY A 55 -1.12 3.62 17.17
C GLY A 55 -2.33 4.44 17.55
N ASP A 56 -2.85 5.28 16.65
CA ASP A 56 -3.99 6.16 16.91
C ASP A 56 -5.36 5.46 16.77
N GLY A 57 -5.36 4.18 16.37
CA GLY A 57 -6.54 3.35 16.17
C GLY A 57 -7.13 3.44 14.76
N ARG A 58 -6.48 4.14 13.83
CA ARG A 58 -6.88 4.31 12.44
C ARG A 58 -5.76 3.87 11.50
N ILE A 59 -6.11 3.65 10.24
CA ILE A 59 -5.19 3.41 9.14
C ILE A 59 -5.36 4.57 8.17
N ASP A 60 -4.50 5.58 8.29
CA ASP A 60 -4.42 6.71 7.38
C ASP A 60 -3.25 6.54 6.41
N LEU A 61 -3.52 6.07 5.19
CA LEU A 61 -2.47 5.86 4.18
C LEU A 61 -1.87 7.16 3.61
N PHE A 62 -2.35 8.34 4.04
CA PHE A 62 -1.70 9.63 3.78
C PHE A 62 -0.72 10.03 4.89
N ASN A 63 -0.80 9.40 6.06
CA ASN A 63 0.21 9.48 7.11
C ASN A 63 1.41 8.63 6.71
N HIS A 64 2.62 9.19 6.87
CA HIS A 64 3.85 8.51 6.47
C HIS A 64 4.11 7.26 7.33
N THR A 65 3.80 7.29 8.62
CA THR A 65 4.03 6.18 9.55
C THR A 65 3.17 4.98 9.13
N ASP A 66 1.86 5.17 9.01
CA ASP A 66 0.94 4.13 8.56
C ASP A 66 1.27 3.60 7.17
N ALA A 67 1.62 4.49 6.24
CA ALA A 67 2.06 4.08 4.91
C ALA A 67 3.32 3.20 4.96
N ILE A 68 4.34 3.59 5.73
CA ILE A 68 5.58 2.82 5.88
C ILE A 68 5.30 1.45 6.49
N PHE A 69 4.52 1.39 7.58
CA PHE A 69 4.19 0.12 8.25
C PHE A 69 3.34 -0.78 7.34
N SER A 70 2.39 -0.20 6.59
CA SER A 70 1.57 -0.94 5.62
C SER A 70 2.41 -1.51 4.47
N ILE A 71 3.36 -0.73 3.95
CA ILE A 71 4.31 -1.20 2.93
C ILE A 71 5.20 -2.31 3.51
N ALA A 72 5.75 -2.13 4.71
CA ALA A 72 6.61 -3.12 5.35
C ALA A 72 5.88 -4.45 5.57
N TYR A 73 4.66 -4.41 6.08
CA TYR A 73 3.83 -5.60 6.27
C TYR A 73 3.48 -6.28 4.95
N PHE A 74 3.14 -5.49 3.92
CA PHE A 74 2.93 -6.01 2.57
C PHE A 74 4.17 -6.74 2.05
N LEU A 75 5.36 -6.14 2.15
CA LEU A 75 6.62 -6.73 1.67
C LEU A 75 6.94 -8.03 2.44
N HIS A 76 6.76 -8.03 3.76
CA HIS A 76 6.93 -9.22 4.58
C HIS A 76 6.00 -10.35 4.14
N ALA A 77 4.71 -10.07 3.92
CA ALA A 77 3.73 -11.05 3.43
C ALA A 77 4.08 -11.62 2.05
N HIS A 78 4.86 -10.88 1.25
CA HIS A 78 5.32 -11.30 -0.08
C HIS A 78 6.74 -11.90 -0.10
N ASN A 79 7.24 -12.32 1.06
CA ASN A 79 8.54 -12.97 1.21
C ASN A 79 9.73 -12.09 0.77
N TRP A 80 9.64 -10.77 0.96
CA TRP A 80 10.75 -9.85 0.68
C TRP A 80 12.08 -10.28 1.31
N GLU A 81 12.04 -10.78 2.55
CA GLU A 81 13.22 -11.27 3.28
C GLU A 81 13.84 -12.53 2.68
N LYS A 82 13.10 -13.27 1.84
CA LYS A 82 13.58 -14.48 1.16
C LYS A 82 14.13 -14.19 -0.24
N ALA A 83 14.06 -12.95 -0.71
CA ALA A 83 14.65 -12.55 -1.98
C ALA A 83 16.18 -12.70 -1.91
N ARG A 84 16.74 -13.35 -2.92
CA ARG A 84 18.17 -13.71 -2.98
C ARG A 84 19.05 -12.56 -3.44
N ASP A 85 18.49 -11.66 -4.25
CA ASP A 85 19.20 -10.55 -4.85
C ASP A 85 18.28 -9.33 -5.07
N GLU A 86 18.88 -8.23 -5.53
CA GLU A 86 18.19 -6.97 -5.84
C GLU A 86 17.12 -7.14 -6.94
N GLU A 87 17.34 -8.03 -7.90
CA GLU A 87 16.38 -8.27 -8.97
C GLU A 87 15.11 -8.92 -8.41
N GLU A 88 15.24 -9.96 -7.58
CA GLU A 88 14.08 -10.57 -6.91
C GLU A 88 13.33 -9.58 -6.02
N LYS A 89 14.05 -8.70 -5.31
CA LYS A 89 13.43 -7.60 -4.55
C LYS A 89 12.64 -6.65 -5.46
N LYS A 90 13.23 -6.18 -6.56
CA LYS A 90 12.54 -5.33 -7.55
C LYS A 90 11.35 -6.02 -8.19
N GLN A 91 11.41 -7.34 -8.41
CA GLN A 91 10.27 -8.13 -8.90
C GLN A 91 9.12 -8.18 -7.88
N VAL A 92 9.40 -8.23 -6.58
CA VAL A 92 8.35 -8.10 -5.53
C VAL A 92 7.66 -6.74 -5.63
N LEU A 93 8.42 -5.65 -5.81
CA LEU A 93 7.86 -4.30 -5.97
C LEU A 93 7.07 -4.13 -7.28
N LEU A 94 7.55 -4.68 -8.40
CA LEU A 94 6.87 -4.61 -9.70
C LEU A 94 5.57 -5.42 -9.77
N ARG A 95 5.51 -6.56 -9.05
CA ARG A 95 4.27 -7.33 -8.89
C ARG A 95 3.19 -6.52 -8.17
N TYR A 96 3.61 -5.66 -7.26
CA TYR A 96 2.74 -4.83 -6.46
C TYR A 96 2.25 -3.59 -7.22
N ASN A 97 3.19 -2.82 -7.77
CA ASN A 97 2.88 -1.68 -8.60
C ASN A 97 3.74 -1.74 -9.86
N ARG A 98 3.09 -1.88 -11.03
CA ARG A 98 3.78 -1.90 -12.34
C ARG A 98 4.32 -0.52 -12.77
N SER A 99 4.73 0.30 -11.81
CA SER A 99 5.34 1.60 -12.01
C SER A 99 6.80 1.50 -11.63
N THR A 100 7.68 1.74 -12.60
CA THR A 100 9.12 1.88 -12.37
C THR A 100 9.40 2.99 -11.36
N HIS A 101 8.65 4.10 -11.39
CA HIS A 101 8.79 5.19 -10.42
C HIS A 101 8.49 4.79 -8.98
N TYR A 102 7.51 3.90 -8.76
CA TYR A 102 7.21 3.38 -7.42
C TYR A 102 8.36 2.50 -6.92
N VAL A 103 8.86 1.62 -7.78
CA VAL A 103 10.01 0.74 -7.48
C VAL A 103 11.24 1.58 -7.14
N ASP A 104 11.53 2.61 -7.95
CA ASP A 104 12.69 3.48 -7.76
C ASP A 104 12.60 4.29 -6.46
N ALA A 105 11.40 4.77 -6.09
CA ALA A 105 11.18 5.50 -4.85
C ALA A 105 11.39 4.62 -3.61
N VAL A 106 10.81 3.42 -3.59
CA VAL A 106 10.96 2.47 -2.48
C VAL A 106 12.41 1.98 -2.39
N TRP A 107 13.05 1.75 -3.53
CA TRP A 107 14.47 1.37 -3.58
C TRP A 107 15.37 2.48 -3.04
N SER A 108 15.15 3.73 -3.44
CA SER A 108 15.91 4.89 -2.96
C SER A 108 15.75 5.08 -1.44
N LEU A 109 14.53 4.90 -0.91
CA LEU A 109 14.28 4.95 0.53
C LEU A 109 15.04 3.83 1.28
N THR A 110 15.09 2.63 0.70
CA THR A 110 15.80 1.48 1.29
C THR A 110 17.29 1.78 1.41
N GLN A 111 17.90 2.32 0.35
CA GLN A 111 19.31 2.72 0.37
C GLN A 111 19.59 3.85 1.36
N ALA A 112 18.69 4.84 1.47
CA ALA A 112 18.84 5.92 2.44
C ALA A 112 18.85 5.39 3.89
N ILE A 113 17.95 4.47 4.24
CA ILE A 113 17.88 3.86 5.57
C ILE A 113 19.10 2.97 5.87
N GLU A 114 19.61 2.25 4.86
CA GLU A 114 20.81 1.42 5.01
C GLU A 114 22.09 2.26 5.17
N ASN A 115 22.17 3.42 4.51
CA ASN A 115 23.33 4.32 4.58
C ASN A 115 23.37 5.18 5.86
N ASP A 116 22.23 5.34 6.55
CA ASP A 116 22.12 6.03 7.84
C ASP A 116 22.41 5.10 9.05
N ARG A 117 22.75 3.83 8.82
CA ARG A 117 23.18 2.86 9.84
C ARG A 117 24.70 2.75 9.95
#